data_AF-A0AAN0YJF1-F1
#
_entry.id   AF-A0AAN0YJF1-F1
#
_cell.length_a   1.000
_cell.length_b   1.000
_cell.length_c   1.000
_cell.angle_alpha   90.00
_cell.angle_beta   90.00
_cell.angle_gamma   90.00
#
_symmetry.space_group_name_H-M   'P 1'
#
loop_
_entity.id
_entity.type
_entity.pdbx_description
1 polymer ?
#
loop_
_entity_poly.entity_id
_entity_poly.type
_entity_poly.pdbx_seq_one_letter_code
_entity_poly.pdbx_strand_id
1 'polypeptide(L)'
;MKLTAIRDTKIKYEPVQSSTIKEDFLVHSLSKKESLEINWIKYDADTKHYLFELKEPINGRFNWYAYKSHFETDSPINTYPNLKVPYFSQRDNKIRPSQTCNVTSMAMVIAFYDLDPNPKDQVQLEDEITRYMVNKWGNRSIYYHGLISQAFNNWGVKSRFSTTTSWRAIKEHLQSGHPVIYSGRFTRSGHIIVLRGFDDKGCWVNDPWGEWFSSGYQATSGENLHYSWNMMHRLSYGGSKAAWAHLCKPL
;
A
#
# COMPACT_ATOMS: atom_id res chain seq x y z
N MET A 1 -6.24 8.52 22.06
CA MET A 1 -6.96 7.42 21.42
C MET A 1 -7.58 6.60 22.53
N LYS A 2 -8.82 6.19 22.38
CA LYS A 2 -9.53 5.33 23.32
C LYS A 2 -9.86 4.00 22.67
N LEU A 3 -9.74 2.93 23.46
CA LEU A 3 -10.25 1.61 23.16
C LEU A 3 -11.31 1.27 24.19
N THR A 4 -12.57 1.16 23.77
CA THR A 4 -13.73 1.01 24.66
C THR A 4 -14.33 -0.38 24.51
N ALA A 5 -14.56 -1.06 25.63
CA ALA A 5 -15.20 -2.36 25.66
C ALA A 5 -16.70 -2.23 25.38
N ILE A 6 -17.24 -2.96 24.39
CA ILE A 6 -18.69 -2.93 24.07
C ILE A 6 -19.50 -3.99 24.83
N ARG A 7 -18.81 -4.87 25.55
CA ARG A 7 -19.33 -5.92 26.44
C ARG A 7 -18.28 -6.26 27.48
N ASP A 8 -18.65 -6.96 28.54
CA ASP A 8 -17.69 -7.49 29.51
C ASP A 8 -16.69 -8.40 28.79
N THR A 9 -15.40 -8.11 28.95
CA THR A 9 -14.34 -8.70 28.14
C THR A 9 -13.01 -8.65 28.87
N LYS A 10 -11.96 -9.16 28.23
CA LYS A 10 -10.59 -9.13 28.75
C LYS A 10 -9.59 -8.70 27.67
N ILE A 11 -8.57 -7.96 28.08
CA ILE A 11 -7.32 -7.78 27.32
C ILE A 11 -6.28 -8.77 27.84
N LYS A 12 -5.36 -9.18 26.97
CA LYS A 12 -4.52 -10.38 27.22
C LYS A 12 -3.07 -10.16 26.87
N TYR A 13 -2.22 -11.02 27.45
CA TYR A 13 -0.79 -11.00 27.17
C TYR A 13 -0.45 -11.33 25.72
N GLU A 14 -1.20 -12.27 25.18
CA GLU A 14 -1.10 -12.86 23.84
C GLU A 14 -2.50 -13.00 23.22
N PRO A 15 -2.59 -13.11 21.89
CA PRO A 15 -3.86 -13.20 21.17
C PRO A 15 -4.50 -14.61 21.22
N VAL A 16 -4.49 -15.25 22.39
CA VAL A 16 -5.07 -16.59 22.64
C VAL A 16 -6.37 -16.50 23.43
N GLN A 17 -7.08 -17.61 23.64
CA GLN A 17 -8.29 -17.61 24.46
C GLN A 17 -7.93 -17.30 25.93
N SER A 18 -8.66 -16.43 26.61
CA SER A 18 -8.31 -16.02 27.98
C SER A 18 -8.35 -17.17 28.99
N SER A 19 -9.10 -18.24 28.71
CA SER A 19 -9.15 -19.45 29.55
C SER A 19 -7.89 -20.31 29.47
N THR A 20 -6.99 -20.07 28.50
CA THR A 20 -5.74 -20.80 28.36
C THR A 20 -4.56 -20.11 29.06
N ILE A 21 -4.75 -18.90 29.57
CA ILE A 21 -3.74 -18.13 30.30
C ILE A 21 -3.96 -18.39 31.79
N LYS A 22 -2.95 -18.96 32.47
CA LYS A 22 -3.07 -19.41 33.87
C LYS A 22 -2.72 -18.32 34.88
N GLU A 23 -1.92 -17.36 34.46
CA GLU A 23 -1.41 -16.29 35.32
C GLU A 23 -2.31 -15.05 35.24
N ASP A 24 -2.90 -14.68 36.38
CA ASP A 24 -3.86 -13.57 36.44
C ASP A 24 -3.27 -12.22 36.02
N PHE A 25 -1.97 -12.01 36.17
CA PHE A 25 -1.32 -10.75 35.75
C PHE A 25 -1.20 -10.60 34.23
N LEU A 26 -1.41 -11.68 33.47
CA LEU A 26 -1.37 -11.72 32.01
C LEU A 26 -2.74 -11.45 31.37
N VAL A 27 -3.76 -11.18 32.17
CA VAL A 27 -5.11 -10.88 31.72
C VAL A 27 -5.67 -9.73 32.54
N HIS A 28 -6.37 -8.80 31.90
CA HIS A 28 -7.08 -7.73 32.61
C HIS A 28 -8.52 -7.66 32.15
N SER A 29 -9.46 -7.68 33.10
CA SER A 29 -10.89 -7.68 32.83
C SER A 29 -11.41 -6.25 32.72
N LEU A 30 -12.32 -6.03 31.78
CA LEU A 30 -12.95 -4.74 31.53
C LEU A 30 -14.46 -4.94 31.51
N SER A 31 -15.16 -4.05 32.20
CA SER A 31 -16.62 -3.99 32.15
C SER A 31 -17.08 -3.32 30.85
N LYS A 32 -18.30 -3.61 30.40
CA LYS A 32 -18.91 -2.88 29.28
C LYS A 32 -18.86 -1.36 29.51
N LYS A 33 -18.48 -0.61 28.47
CA LYS A 33 -18.21 0.85 28.41
C LYS A 33 -16.92 1.32 29.08
N GLU A 34 -16.18 0.44 29.74
CA GLU A 34 -14.85 0.77 30.26
C GLU A 34 -13.90 1.07 29.09
N SER A 35 -13.07 2.10 29.24
CA SER A 35 -12.22 2.63 28.18
C SER A 35 -10.77 2.69 28.62
N LEU A 36 -9.88 2.27 27.73
CA LEU A 36 -8.44 2.36 27.90
C LEU A 36 -7.89 3.52 27.08
N GLU A 37 -7.04 4.34 27.71
CA GLU A 37 -6.24 5.35 27.01
C GLU A 37 -5.02 4.69 26.38
N ILE A 38 -4.85 4.85 25.07
CA ILE A 38 -3.78 4.19 24.31
C ILE A 38 -2.95 5.19 23.49
N ASN A 39 -1.69 4.83 23.23
CA ASN A 39 -0.75 5.56 22.37
C ASN A 39 -0.92 5.18 20.90
N TRP A 40 -1.12 3.89 20.61
CA TRP A 40 -1.31 3.37 19.25
C TRP A 40 -2.12 2.07 19.25
N ILE A 41 -2.71 1.74 18.11
CA ILE A 41 -3.44 0.48 17.87
C ILE A 41 -3.17 -0.04 16.46
N LYS A 42 -3.05 -1.36 16.34
CA LYS A 42 -2.89 -2.08 15.08
C LYS A 42 -3.84 -3.28 15.06
N TYR A 43 -4.47 -3.55 13.92
CA TYR A 43 -5.25 -4.77 13.75
C TYR A 43 -4.43 -5.86 13.08
N ASP A 44 -4.48 -7.05 13.68
CA ASP A 44 -3.96 -8.29 13.13
C ASP A 44 -5.13 -9.14 12.63
N ALA A 45 -5.17 -9.35 11.31
CA ALA A 45 -6.23 -10.10 10.65
C ALA A 45 -6.15 -11.61 10.91
N ASP A 46 -4.94 -12.15 11.10
CA ASP A 46 -4.72 -13.59 11.30
C ASP A 46 -5.26 -14.03 12.65
N THR A 47 -4.97 -13.23 13.68
CA THR A 47 -5.43 -13.50 15.05
C THR A 47 -6.78 -12.86 15.38
N LYS A 48 -7.27 -11.94 14.54
CA LYS A 48 -8.48 -11.12 14.78
C LYS A 48 -8.41 -10.29 16.07
N HIS A 49 -7.21 -9.93 16.49
CA HIS A 49 -6.96 -9.09 17.66
C HIS A 49 -6.42 -7.72 17.25
N TYR A 50 -6.67 -6.73 18.10
CA TYR A 50 -5.84 -5.54 18.15
C TYR A 50 -4.61 -5.83 19.00
N LEU A 51 -3.46 -5.34 18.55
CA LEU A 51 -2.30 -5.07 19.39
C LEU A 51 -2.27 -3.56 19.64
N PHE A 52 -2.10 -3.16 20.89
CA PHE A 52 -2.08 -1.75 21.28
C PHE A 52 -1.16 -1.51 22.47
N GLU A 53 -0.78 -0.25 22.67
CA GLU A 53 0.01 0.21 23.80
C GLU A 53 -0.79 1.20 24.65
N LEU A 54 -0.92 0.92 25.94
CA LEU A 54 -1.55 1.80 26.92
C LEU A 54 -0.72 3.05 27.16
N LYS A 55 -1.37 4.15 27.55
CA LYS A 55 -0.66 5.33 28.09
C LYS A 55 -0.06 5.06 29.47
N GLU A 56 -0.83 4.41 30.33
CA GLU A 56 -0.43 4.01 31.67
C GLU A 56 -0.43 2.48 31.79
N PRO A 57 0.62 1.87 32.37
CA PRO A 57 0.75 0.43 32.38
C PRO A 57 -0.24 -0.22 33.35
N ILE A 58 -0.77 -1.38 32.96
CA ILE A 58 -1.53 -2.28 33.86
C ILE A 58 -0.59 -3.41 34.25
N ASN A 59 -0.44 -3.68 35.55
CA ASN A 59 0.50 -4.68 36.08
C ASN A 59 1.95 -4.50 35.55
N GLY A 60 2.38 -3.24 35.35
CA GLY A 60 3.71 -2.93 34.81
C GLY A 60 3.87 -3.14 33.30
N ARG A 61 2.79 -3.43 32.57
CA ARG A 61 2.82 -3.71 31.12
C ARG A 61 2.02 -2.69 30.32
N PHE A 62 2.64 -2.19 29.25
CA PHE A 62 2.02 -1.24 28.33
C PHE A 62 1.35 -1.92 27.13
N ASN A 63 1.95 -2.99 26.57
CA ASN A 63 1.44 -3.65 25.36
C ASN A 63 0.45 -4.76 25.69
N TRP A 64 -0.68 -4.80 24.99
CA TRP A 64 -1.76 -5.77 25.24
C TRP A 64 -2.50 -6.16 23.95
N TYR A 65 -3.20 -7.30 24.00
CA TYR A 65 -4.06 -7.77 22.91
C TYR A 65 -5.53 -7.68 23.29
N ALA A 66 -6.37 -7.21 22.36
CA ALA A 66 -7.82 -7.09 22.51
C ALA A 66 -8.53 -7.81 21.37
N TYR A 67 -9.49 -8.70 21.65
CA TYR A 67 -10.24 -9.36 20.59
C TYR A 67 -11.16 -8.35 19.88
N LYS A 68 -10.96 -8.15 18.58
CA LYS A 68 -11.52 -7.00 17.83
C LYS A 68 -13.02 -6.82 18.01
N SER A 69 -13.79 -7.91 18.03
CA SER A 69 -15.26 -7.82 18.11
C SER A 69 -15.81 -7.38 19.47
N HIS A 70 -14.97 -7.27 20.50
CA HIS A 70 -15.36 -6.85 21.85
C HIS A 70 -15.04 -5.39 22.14
N PHE A 71 -14.43 -4.67 21.19
CA PHE A 71 -13.99 -3.30 21.40
C PHE A 71 -14.33 -2.41 20.21
N GLU A 72 -14.58 -1.14 20.52
CA GLU A 72 -14.62 -0.04 19.58
C GLU A 72 -13.47 0.92 19.88
N THR A 73 -13.02 1.67 18.87
CA THR A 73 -12.00 2.70 19.06
C THR A 73 -12.41 3.97 18.36
N ASP A 74 -12.12 5.11 19.00
CA ASP A 74 -12.33 6.45 18.44
C ASP A 74 -11.29 6.85 17.40
N SER A 75 -10.36 5.94 17.10
CA SER A 75 -9.18 6.20 16.30
C SER A 75 -9.08 5.28 15.09
N PRO A 76 -8.50 5.74 13.98
CA PRO A 76 -8.28 4.88 12.82
C PRO A 76 -7.41 3.69 13.22
N ILE A 77 -7.97 2.49 13.06
CA ILE A 77 -7.25 1.24 13.27
C ILE A 77 -6.21 1.15 12.16
N ASN A 78 -4.93 1.00 12.51
CA ASN A 78 -3.91 0.65 11.52
C ASN A 78 -4.15 -0.80 11.06
N THR A 79 -5.02 -0.96 10.06
CA THR A 79 -5.01 -2.12 9.17
C THR A 79 -4.04 -1.79 8.05
N TYR A 80 -3.09 -2.68 7.79
CA TYR A 80 -2.20 -2.54 6.66
C TYR A 80 -2.97 -2.49 5.35
N PRO A 81 -2.80 -1.43 4.52
CA PRO A 81 -3.55 -1.32 3.27
C PRO A 81 -3.10 -2.39 2.29
N ASN A 82 -4.05 -2.94 1.54
CA ASN A 82 -3.79 -3.77 0.36
C ASN A 82 -4.91 -3.51 -0.67
N LEU A 83 -4.80 -2.38 -1.36
CA LEU A 83 -5.79 -1.81 -2.27
C LEU A 83 -6.01 -2.71 -3.48
N LYS A 84 -7.25 -2.94 -3.92
CA LYS A 84 -7.59 -3.78 -5.09
C LYS A 84 -7.31 -3.06 -6.43
N VAL A 85 -6.08 -2.61 -6.61
CA VAL A 85 -5.58 -2.06 -7.89
C VAL A 85 -5.56 -3.19 -8.93
N PRO A 86 -6.25 -3.04 -10.08
CA PRO A 86 -6.20 -4.03 -11.16
C PRO A 86 -4.76 -4.18 -11.67
N TYR A 87 -4.43 -5.39 -12.12
CA TYR A 87 -3.13 -5.67 -12.72
C TYR A 87 -3.19 -5.58 -14.24
N PHE A 88 -2.25 -4.84 -14.82
CA PHE A 88 -1.99 -4.81 -16.25
C PHE A 88 -0.53 -5.15 -16.53
N SER A 89 -0.28 -6.01 -17.53
CA SER A 89 1.07 -6.35 -17.96
C SER A 89 1.50 -5.45 -19.11
N GLN A 90 2.67 -4.80 -18.99
CA GLN A 90 3.19 -4.00 -20.10
C GLN A 90 3.58 -4.86 -21.32
N ARG A 91 3.71 -6.18 -21.12
CA ARG A 91 4.00 -7.14 -22.18
C ARG A 91 2.85 -7.30 -23.16
N ASP A 92 1.63 -6.96 -22.74
CA ASP A 92 0.44 -7.01 -23.57
C ASP A 92 0.33 -5.76 -24.47
N ASN A 93 1.01 -4.66 -24.11
CA ASN A 93 0.97 -3.41 -24.87
C ASN A 93 1.44 -3.62 -26.31
N LYS A 94 0.69 -3.09 -27.27
CA LYS A 94 1.09 -3.13 -28.70
C LYS A 94 2.10 -2.03 -29.01
N ILE A 95 2.10 -0.92 -28.28
CA ILE A 95 3.00 0.20 -28.50
C ILE A 95 4.16 0.14 -27.50
N ARG A 96 5.35 -0.22 -27.99
CA ARG A 96 6.62 -0.19 -27.23
C ARG A 96 6.57 -0.94 -25.88
N PRO A 97 6.14 -2.20 -25.84
CA PRO A 97 5.95 -2.96 -24.58
C PRO A 97 7.16 -2.99 -23.65
N SER A 98 8.39 -2.91 -24.18
CA SER A 98 9.62 -2.87 -23.37
C SER A 98 9.94 -1.50 -22.75
N GLN A 99 9.10 -0.48 -22.96
CA GLN A 99 9.39 0.93 -22.61
C GLN A 99 8.22 1.65 -21.92
N THR A 100 7.16 0.91 -21.58
CA THR A 100 5.86 1.44 -21.13
C THR A 100 5.52 1.14 -19.67
N CYS A 101 6.49 0.74 -18.85
CA CYS A 101 6.26 0.47 -17.41
C CYS A 101 5.59 1.64 -16.68
N ASN A 102 5.89 2.88 -17.09
CA ASN A 102 5.24 4.11 -16.63
C ASN A 102 3.75 4.18 -16.97
N VAL A 103 3.40 4.12 -18.26
CA VAL A 103 2.03 4.28 -18.76
C VAL A 103 1.16 3.08 -18.38
N THR A 104 1.74 1.89 -18.27
CA THR A 104 1.05 0.72 -17.71
C THR A 104 0.77 0.90 -16.21
N SER A 105 1.72 1.43 -15.44
CA SER A 105 1.46 1.79 -14.04
C SER A 105 0.42 2.89 -13.89
N MET A 106 0.43 3.87 -14.81
CA MET A 106 -0.59 4.93 -14.88
C MET A 106 -1.98 4.36 -15.18
N ALA A 107 -2.10 3.44 -16.14
CA ALA A 107 -3.34 2.78 -16.48
C ALA A 107 -3.91 1.99 -15.29
N MET A 108 -3.08 1.23 -14.57
CA MET A 108 -3.52 0.52 -13.36
C MET A 108 -4.10 1.46 -12.30
N VAL A 109 -3.48 2.63 -12.10
CA VAL A 109 -3.97 3.65 -11.15
C VAL A 109 -5.25 4.33 -11.64
N ILE A 110 -5.38 4.60 -12.94
CA ILE A 110 -6.61 5.16 -13.52
C ILE A 110 -7.77 4.17 -13.34
N ALA A 111 -7.56 2.91 -13.74
CA ALA A 111 -8.56 1.86 -13.61
C ALA A 111 -8.95 1.58 -12.14
N PHE A 112 -8.03 1.78 -11.19
CA PHE A 112 -8.35 1.70 -9.76
C PHE A 112 -9.37 2.75 -9.29
N TYR A 113 -9.41 3.93 -9.93
CA TYR A 113 -10.39 4.97 -9.57
C TYR A 113 -11.68 4.89 -10.40
N ASP A 114 -11.71 4.09 -11.45
CA ASP A 114 -12.84 3.90 -12.37
C ASP A 114 -13.27 2.42 -12.44
N LEU A 115 -13.43 1.79 -11.26
CA LEU A 115 -13.62 0.34 -11.10
C LEU A 115 -14.90 -0.21 -11.78
N ASP A 116 -14.84 -0.48 -13.08
CA ASP A 116 -15.38 -1.69 -13.75
C ASP A 116 -14.26 -2.28 -14.63
N PRO A 117 -13.72 -3.47 -14.31
CA PRO A 117 -12.62 -4.09 -15.04
C PRO A 117 -13.04 -4.71 -16.40
N ASN A 118 -14.30 -4.58 -16.81
CA ASN A 118 -14.72 -4.93 -18.17
C ASN A 118 -14.47 -3.74 -19.11
N PRO A 119 -13.40 -3.75 -19.93
CA PRO A 119 -13.27 -2.76 -21.00
C PRO A 119 -14.46 -2.94 -21.95
N LYS A 120 -15.44 -2.03 -21.86
CA LYS A 120 -16.61 -2.02 -22.74
C LYS A 120 -16.25 -1.78 -24.20
N ASP A 121 -15.02 -1.40 -24.49
CA ASP A 121 -14.48 -1.29 -25.85
C ASP A 121 -13.03 -1.82 -25.89
N GLN A 122 -12.70 -2.60 -26.92
CA GLN A 122 -11.50 -3.42 -27.08
C GLN A 122 -10.17 -2.64 -27.26
N VAL A 123 -9.98 -1.52 -26.59
CA VAL A 123 -8.74 -0.73 -26.63
C VAL A 123 -8.02 -0.82 -25.29
N GLN A 124 -6.79 -1.33 -25.33
CA GLN A 124 -5.91 -1.37 -24.17
C GLN A 124 -5.57 0.06 -23.71
N LEU A 125 -5.92 0.42 -22.47
CA LEU A 125 -5.81 1.77 -21.92
C LEU A 125 -4.37 2.31 -21.96
N GLU A 126 -3.38 1.44 -21.76
CA GLU A 126 -1.96 1.75 -21.82
C GLU A 126 -1.54 2.28 -23.21
N ASP A 127 -2.07 1.66 -24.27
CA ASP A 127 -1.81 2.09 -25.65
C ASP A 127 -2.57 3.39 -25.97
N GLU A 128 -3.77 3.59 -25.41
CA GLU A 128 -4.50 4.85 -25.51
C GLU A 128 -3.73 6.01 -24.86
N ILE A 129 -3.28 5.83 -23.60
CA ILE A 129 -2.46 6.80 -22.88
C ILE A 129 -1.19 7.10 -23.67
N THR A 130 -0.53 6.06 -24.21
CA THR A 130 0.67 6.22 -25.03
C THR A 130 0.40 7.07 -26.28
N ARG A 131 -0.67 6.77 -27.04
CA ARG A 131 -1.06 7.56 -28.22
C ARG A 131 -1.38 9.00 -27.85
N TYR A 132 -2.16 9.22 -26.79
CA TYR A 132 -2.50 10.56 -26.31
C TYR A 132 -1.23 11.36 -26.00
N MET A 133 -0.33 10.80 -25.19
CA MET A 133 0.90 11.50 -24.81
C MET A 133 1.81 11.77 -26.02
N VAL A 134 1.94 10.82 -26.94
CA VAL A 134 2.77 10.98 -28.14
C VAL A 134 2.18 12.02 -29.09
N ASN A 135 0.87 12.01 -29.32
CA ASN A 135 0.21 12.98 -30.19
C ASN A 135 0.25 14.39 -29.59
N LYS A 136 0.14 14.52 -28.27
CA LYS A 136 0.08 15.83 -27.60
C LYS A 136 1.46 16.46 -27.37
N TRP A 137 2.47 15.66 -27.03
CA TRP A 137 3.78 16.16 -26.59
C TRP A 137 4.98 15.53 -27.30
N GLY A 138 4.73 14.75 -28.36
CA GLY A 138 5.77 14.14 -29.19
C GLY A 138 6.29 12.80 -28.67
N ASN A 139 7.14 12.17 -29.49
CA ASN A 139 7.49 10.76 -29.39
C ASN A 139 8.13 10.30 -28.06
N ARG A 140 8.82 11.23 -27.37
CA ARG A 140 9.56 10.97 -26.13
C ARG A 140 8.77 11.33 -24.88
N SER A 141 7.54 11.82 -25.02
CA SER A 141 6.75 12.35 -23.91
C SER A 141 6.56 11.34 -22.77
N ILE A 142 6.39 10.07 -23.11
CA ILE A 142 6.19 8.98 -22.15
C ILE A 142 7.35 8.83 -21.16
N TYR A 143 8.58 9.29 -21.46
CA TYR A 143 9.72 9.14 -20.55
C TYR A 143 9.82 10.24 -19.48
N TYR A 144 8.99 11.28 -19.54
CA TYR A 144 9.10 12.43 -18.65
C TYR A 144 8.04 12.38 -17.55
N HIS A 145 8.47 12.17 -16.29
CA HIS A 145 7.59 12.12 -15.11
C HIS A 145 6.68 13.36 -14.97
N GLY A 146 7.14 14.54 -15.39
CA GLY A 146 6.34 15.76 -15.41
C GLY A 146 5.17 15.67 -16.40
N LEU A 147 5.39 15.15 -17.61
CA LEU A 147 4.34 14.94 -18.60
C LEU A 147 3.40 13.81 -18.23
N ILE A 148 3.91 12.73 -17.61
CA ILE A 148 3.06 11.67 -17.03
C ILE A 148 2.13 12.27 -15.96
N SER A 149 2.66 13.12 -15.06
CA SER A 149 1.86 13.78 -14.03
C SER A 149 0.77 14.68 -14.62
N GLN A 150 1.07 15.38 -15.73
CA GLN A 150 0.07 16.18 -16.44
C GLN A 150 -0.96 15.33 -17.19
N ALA A 151 -0.54 14.19 -17.74
CA ALA A 151 -1.40 13.29 -18.51
C ALA A 151 -2.54 12.72 -17.66
N PHE A 152 -2.26 12.38 -16.40
CA PHE A 152 -3.25 11.87 -15.45
C PHE A 152 -4.52 12.73 -15.35
N ASN A 153 -4.42 14.05 -15.50
CA ASN A 153 -5.57 14.95 -15.43
C ASN A 153 -6.63 14.66 -16.51
N ASN A 154 -6.25 14.06 -17.64
CA ASN A 154 -7.18 13.67 -18.69
C ASN A 154 -8.13 12.55 -18.27
N TRP A 155 -7.78 11.78 -17.23
CA TRP A 155 -8.58 10.69 -16.68
C TRP A 155 -9.01 10.95 -15.22
N GLY A 156 -9.13 12.21 -14.80
CA GLY A 156 -9.68 12.54 -13.48
C GLY A 156 -8.78 12.17 -12.30
N VAL A 157 -7.50 11.86 -12.53
CA VAL A 157 -6.52 11.56 -11.48
C VAL A 157 -5.48 12.68 -11.40
N LYS A 158 -5.14 13.10 -10.18
CA LYS A 158 -4.04 14.02 -9.90
C LYS A 158 -2.82 13.23 -9.47
N SER A 159 -1.68 13.49 -10.10
CA SER A 159 -0.39 12.91 -9.73
C SER A 159 0.58 14.00 -9.27
N ARG A 160 1.17 13.81 -8.09
CA ARG A 160 2.32 14.61 -7.62
C ARG A 160 3.58 13.78 -7.63
N PHE A 161 4.43 13.99 -8.64
CA PHE A 161 5.76 13.38 -8.70
C PHE A 161 6.77 14.13 -7.83
N SER A 162 7.62 13.38 -7.12
CA SER A 162 8.83 13.91 -6.49
C SER A 162 9.92 12.84 -6.45
N THR A 163 11.17 13.27 -6.59
CA THR A 163 12.38 12.45 -6.46
C THR A 163 12.83 12.26 -5.01
N THR A 164 12.17 12.94 -4.07
CA THR A 164 12.52 12.99 -2.64
C THR A 164 11.33 12.66 -1.73
N THR A 165 10.33 11.93 -2.23
CA THR A 165 9.17 11.51 -1.42
C THR A 165 9.64 10.60 -0.29
N SER A 166 9.35 10.94 0.97
CA SER A 166 9.74 10.11 2.11
C SER A 166 8.90 8.82 2.18
N TRP A 167 9.49 7.74 2.70
CA TRP A 167 8.76 6.49 2.90
C TRP A 167 7.57 6.63 3.86
N ARG A 168 7.65 7.56 4.82
CA ARG A 168 6.52 7.93 5.69
C ARG A 168 5.35 8.47 4.85
N ALA A 169 5.61 9.43 3.95
CA ALA A 169 4.58 10.00 3.10
C ALA A 169 3.95 8.96 2.15
N ILE A 170 4.75 8.01 1.65
CA ILE A 170 4.25 6.87 0.84
C ILE A 170 3.29 6.02 1.66
N LYS A 171 3.68 5.63 2.88
CA LYS A 171 2.83 4.82 3.78
C LYS A 171 1.53 5.55 4.14
N GLU A 172 1.61 6.84 4.50
CA GLU A 172 0.44 7.66 4.80
C GLU A 172 -0.52 7.77 3.61
N HIS A 173 0.01 7.91 2.40
CA HIS A 173 -0.79 7.97 1.17
C HIS A 173 -1.49 6.63 0.87
N LEU A 174 -0.78 5.51 1.01
CA LEU A 174 -1.35 4.17 0.87
C LEU A 174 -2.41 3.89 1.95
N GLN A 175 -2.15 4.30 3.20
CA GLN A 175 -3.08 4.17 4.32
C GLN A 175 -4.37 4.97 4.08
N SER A 176 -4.28 6.06 3.34
CA SER A 176 -5.42 6.91 2.94
C SER A 176 -6.23 6.33 1.77
N GLY A 177 -5.95 5.10 1.33
CA GLY A 177 -6.72 4.45 0.28
C GLY A 177 -6.27 4.76 -1.14
N HIS A 178 -5.01 5.19 -1.34
CA HIS A 178 -4.53 5.66 -2.64
C HIS A 178 -3.23 4.97 -3.09
N PRO A 179 -3.17 4.41 -4.30
CA PRO A 179 -1.96 3.78 -4.82
C PRO A 179 -0.86 4.79 -5.12
N VAL A 180 0.38 4.28 -5.18
CA VAL A 180 1.58 5.06 -5.47
C VAL A 180 2.30 4.44 -6.65
N ILE A 181 2.70 5.24 -7.63
CA ILE A 181 3.63 4.77 -8.68
C ILE A 181 5.04 5.01 -8.19
N TYR A 182 5.86 3.97 -8.15
CA TYR A 182 7.23 3.98 -7.63
C TYR A 182 8.23 3.71 -8.75
N SER A 183 9.31 4.48 -8.80
CA SER A 183 10.45 4.29 -9.71
C SER A 183 11.68 3.83 -8.93
N GLY A 184 12.29 2.73 -9.36
CA GLY A 184 13.44 2.13 -8.69
C GLY A 184 14.45 1.48 -9.65
N ARG A 185 15.59 1.06 -9.10
CA ARG A 185 16.74 0.47 -9.79
C ARG A 185 16.60 -1.04 -10.05
N PHE A 186 15.40 -1.50 -10.42
CA PHE A 186 15.18 -2.92 -10.73
C PHE A 186 15.95 -3.37 -11.98
N THR A 187 16.19 -2.44 -12.92
CA THR A 187 17.04 -2.65 -14.10
C THR A 187 18.07 -1.53 -14.23
N ARG A 188 19.01 -1.66 -15.19
CA ARG A 188 20.03 -0.63 -15.48
C ARG A 188 19.43 0.73 -15.83
N SER A 189 18.31 0.77 -16.54
CA SER A 189 17.59 1.99 -16.91
C SER A 189 16.57 2.43 -15.85
N GLY A 190 16.38 1.64 -14.79
CA GLY A 190 15.28 1.77 -13.86
C GLY A 190 14.00 1.06 -14.34
N HIS A 191 13.05 0.92 -13.44
CA HIS A 191 11.73 0.35 -13.72
C HIS A 191 10.69 0.99 -12.80
N ILE A 192 9.44 1.01 -13.27
CA ILE A 192 8.33 1.69 -12.62
C ILE A 192 7.23 0.66 -12.32
N ILE A 193 6.80 0.62 -11.07
CA ILE A 193 5.79 -0.32 -10.54
C ILE A 193 4.72 0.44 -9.76
N VAL A 194 3.63 -0.23 -9.41
CA VAL A 194 2.59 0.32 -8.53
C VAL A 194 2.70 -0.29 -7.13
N LEU A 195 2.85 0.55 -6.11
CA LEU A 195 2.63 0.17 -4.72
C LEU A 195 1.14 0.26 -4.43
N ARG A 196 0.58 -0.83 -3.92
CA ARG A 196 -0.85 -0.94 -3.61
C ARG A 196 -1.12 -1.21 -2.13
N GLY A 197 -0.07 -1.37 -1.34
CA GLY A 197 -0.20 -1.65 0.08
C GLY A 197 1.13 -1.84 0.76
N PHE A 198 1.10 -2.02 2.07
CA PHE A 198 2.29 -2.35 2.84
C PHE A 198 1.95 -3.03 4.15
N ASP A 199 2.89 -3.77 4.70
CA ASP A 199 2.87 -4.31 6.06
C ASP A 199 4.22 -4.07 6.77
N ASP A 200 4.44 -4.74 7.91
CA ASP A 200 5.71 -4.65 8.64
C ASP A 200 6.91 -5.19 7.85
N LYS A 201 6.67 -6.11 6.92
CA LYS A 201 7.71 -6.86 6.20
C LYS A 201 8.05 -6.22 4.86
N GLY A 202 7.08 -5.57 4.20
CA GLY A 202 7.29 -4.99 2.89
C GLY A 202 6.09 -4.27 2.28
N CYS A 203 6.15 -4.12 0.96
CA CYS A 203 5.11 -3.54 0.13
C CYS A 203 4.37 -4.61 -0.66
N TRP A 204 3.05 -4.48 -0.75
CA TRP A 204 2.25 -5.13 -1.78
C TRP A 204 2.36 -4.31 -3.07
N VAL A 205 2.70 -4.96 -4.19
CA VAL A 205 2.96 -4.28 -5.47
C VAL A 205 2.28 -4.95 -6.64
N ASN A 206 2.03 -4.18 -7.69
CA ASN A 206 1.84 -4.67 -9.05
C ASN A 206 3.06 -4.26 -9.89
N ASP A 207 3.83 -5.22 -10.39
CA ASP A 207 4.97 -5.01 -11.27
C ASP A 207 4.58 -5.30 -12.74
N PRO A 208 4.52 -4.30 -13.62
CA PRO A 208 4.02 -4.49 -14.98
C PRO A 208 4.86 -5.45 -15.84
N TRP A 209 6.11 -5.76 -15.46
CA TRP A 209 6.96 -6.69 -16.21
C TRP A 209 6.96 -8.12 -15.66
N GLY A 210 6.70 -8.28 -14.36
CA GLY A 210 6.66 -9.56 -13.64
C GLY A 210 7.42 -9.51 -12.32
N GLU A 211 7.62 -10.65 -11.66
CA GLU A 211 8.39 -10.69 -10.40
C GLU A 211 9.90 -10.50 -10.60
N TRP A 212 10.46 -9.61 -9.78
CA TRP A 212 11.89 -9.33 -9.72
C TRP A 212 12.60 -10.16 -8.66
N PHE A 213 13.76 -10.71 -9.04
CA PHE A 213 14.70 -11.42 -8.16
C PHE A 213 16.06 -10.70 -8.18
N SER A 214 16.97 -11.06 -7.26
CA SER A 214 18.34 -10.50 -7.25
C SER A 214 19.12 -10.76 -8.54
N SER A 215 18.76 -11.81 -9.28
CA SER A 215 19.26 -12.15 -10.61
C SER A 215 18.55 -11.42 -11.76
N GLY A 216 17.52 -10.63 -11.46
CA GLY A 216 16.66 -9.95 -12.43
C GLY A 216 15.25 -10.52 -12.51
N TYR A 217 14.51 -10.14 -13.55
CA TYR A 217 13.14 -10.62 -13.78
C TYR A 217 13.13 -12.06 -14.30
N GLN A 218 12.42 -12.94 -13.60
CA GLN A 218 12.34 -14.37 -13.95
C GLN A 218 10.89 -14.84 -14.16
N ALA A 219 9.91 -14.23 -13.49
CA ALA A 219 8.49 -14.51 -13.71
C ALA A 219 7.86 -13.44 -14.60
N THR A 220 6.76 -13.80 -15.27
CA THR A 220 6.01 -12.89 -16.16
C THR A 220 4.77 -12.28 -15.49
N SER A 221 4.26 -12.90 -14.44
CA SER A 221 3.20 -12.31 -13.62
C SER A 221 3.81 -11.40 -12.57
N GLY A 222 3.25 -10.20 -12.44
CA GLY A 222 3.63 -9.24 -11.40
C GLY A 222 2.44 -8.76 -10.58
N GLU A 223 1.34 -9.48 -10.60
CA GLU A 223 0.14 -9.15 -9.83
C GLU A 223 0.34 -9.45 -8.34
N ASN A 224 0.01 -8.49 -7.47
CA ASN A 224 -0.07 -8.66 -6.02
C ASN A 224 1.16 -9.34 -5.39
N LEU A 225 2.36 -8.95 -5.84
CA LEU A 225 3.62 -9.42 -5.27
C LEU A 225 3.91 -8.75 -3.93
N HIS A 226 4.75 -9.38 -3.11
CA HIS A 226 5.25 -8.79 -1.86
C HIS A 226 6.76 -8.56 -1.93
N TYR A 227 7.16 -7.30 -1.96
CA TYR A 227 8.58 -6.90 -1.96
C TYR A 227 8.99 -6.39 -0.58
N SER A 228 10.00 -7.04 0.01
CA SER A 228 10.50 -6.66 1.35
C SER A 228 11.00 -5.22 1.42
N TRP A 229 10.89 -4.59 2.59
CA TRP A 229 11.41 -3.24 2.81
C TRP A 229 12.90 -3.12 2.50
N ASN A 230 13.70 -4.13 2.84
CA ASN A 230 15.13 -4.16 2.52
C ASN A 230 15.39 -4.09 1.02
N MET A 231 14.59 -4.80 0.21
CA MET A 231 14.66 -4.71 -1.24
C MET A 231 14.22 -3.33 -1.74
N MET A 232 13.07 -2.85 -1.30
CA MET A 232 12.53 -1.55 -1.73
C MET A 232 13.47 -0.38 -1.39
N HIS A 233 14.11 -0.41 -0.23
CA HIS A 233 15.11 0.59 0.16
C HIS A 233 16.40 0.47 -0.66
N ARG A 234 16.90 -0.75 -0.87
CA ARG A 234 18.12 -0.98 -1.67
C ARG A 234 17.96 -0.53 -3.13
N LEU A 235 16.80 -0.79 -3.71
CA LEU A 235 16.50 -0.43 -5.10
C LEU A 235 16.03 1.02 -5.26
N SER A 236 15.78 1.75 -4.17
CA SER A 236 15.45 3.16 -4.23
C SER A 236 16.67 4.00 -4.61
N TYR A 237 16.45 5.01 -5.46
CA TYR A 237 17.45 6.04 -5.75
C TYR A 237 17.86 6.84 -4.50
N GLY A 238 16.95 6.98 -3.52
CA GLY A 238 17.17 7.69 -2.25
C GLY A 238 17.37 6.79 -1.03
N GLY A 239 17.57 5.49 -1.23
CA GLY A 239 17.73 4.53 -0.13
C GLY A 239 16.52 4.45 0.80
N SER A 240 16.78 4.28 2.10
CA SER A 240 15.76 4.28 3.16
C SER A 240 15.25 5.69 3.53
N LYS A 241 15.80 6.76 2.95
CA LYS A 241 15.39 8.14 3.26
C LYS A 241 14.25 8.62 2.37
N ALA A 242 14.33 8.33 1.08
CA ALA A 242 13.38 8.82 0.09
C ALA A 242 13.28 7.89 -1.11
N ALA A 243 12.26 8.12 -1.94
CA ALA A 243 11.99 7.42 -3.18
C ALA A 243 11.47 8.38 -4.27
N TRP A 244 11.65 7.96 -5.52
CA TRP A 244 10.99 8.56 -6.67
C TRP A 244 9.58 8.01 -6.75
N ALA A 245 8.59 8.86 -6.51
CA ALA A 245 7.20 8.41 -6.42
C ALA A 245 6.23 9.44 -7.00
N HIS A 246 5.18 8.95 -7.64
CA HIS A 246 3.95 9.69 -7.88
C HIS A 246 2.95 9.34 -6.79
N LEU A 247 2.54 10.35 -6.02
CA LEU A 247 1.40 10.24 -5.13
C LEU A 247 0.14 10.57 -5.94
N CYS A 248 -0.64 9.54 -6.26
CA CYS A 248 -1.81 9.64 -7.12
C CYS A 248 -3.10 9.66 -6.31
N LYS A 249 -4.05 10.52 -6.65
CA LYS A 249 -5.39 10.58 -6.02
C LYS A 249 -6.42 11.12 -7.01
N PRO A 250 -7.74 10.98 -6.78
CA PRO A 250 -8.74 11.65 -7.61
C PRO A 250 -8.50 13.17 -7.64
N LEU A 251 -8.86 13.82 -8.76
CA LEU A 251 -8.70 15.28 -8.94
C LEU A 251 -9.45 16.08 -7.86
#